data_AF-A0A4Z2EVG6-F1
#
_entry.id   AF-A0A4Z2EVG6-F1
#
_cell.length_a   1.000
_cell.length_b   1.000
_cell.length_c   1.000
_cell.angle_alpha   90.00
_cell.angle_beta   90.00
_cell.angle_gamma   90.00
#
_symmetry.space_group_name_H-M   'P 1'
#
loop_
_entity.id
_entity.type
_entity.pdbx_description
1 polymer ?
#
loop_
_entity_poly.entity_id
_entity_poly.type
_entity_poly.pdbx_seq_one_letter_code
_entity_poly.pdbx_strand_id
1 'polypeptide(L)'
;MFLAVLWAAAASPAVLGAPVAAAAPGARTPLVLLISFDGFRWDYDRGVDTPNLDRMAEDGVKAAYVTPPYLTITSPTHFTLLTGRYIERHGVVHNMWFDTTTTEKKPYYQTQFVNECYQGEVAMVREVEPPLYNYKNETAWRRSADTVMSWFAERRLDFVSLYFGEPDGVGHRYGPDSPQLRAMVRQVDRTVGYIRRAAERRGLTERLNIVVTADHGMSAVYRGGQAEEITLADIPGFSFADVAFHLVDFGPSGMLLPKPGRLEAVYGALKGAHPHLHVFRKEEVPERLHFAHNDRILPLVLWADAGYVINGYFPVQFNKGEHGFDNGDMDMKPFFRAVGPAFRSGLEVGPFETVHIYALMCHILGIRPEANDGHLNATRHMLVGGGPAREEEGGGGERRMKKKKKKKKKKKKKKKKKKKKKKKKKKKKKGKEGKEGKEEEDGRRRN
;
A
#
# COMPACT_ATOMS: atom_id res chain seq x y z
N MET A 1 4.72 -5.47 15.82
CA MET A 1 3.46 -6.20 16.09
C MET A 1 2.33 -5.23 16.39
N PHE A 2 1.24 -5.40 15.64
CA PHE A 2 0.10 -4.49 15.55
C PHE A 2 -1.07 -4.96 16.39
N LEU A 3 -1.67 -3.98 17.07
CA LEU A 3 -2.92 -4.04 17.84
C LEU A 3 -3.95 -4.95 17.19
N ALA A 4 -4.74 -5.64 18.02
CA ALA A 4 -6.11 -6.00 17.68
C ALA A 4 -6.92 -4.70 17.52
N VAL A 5 -7.40 -4.40 16.31
CA VAL A 5 -7.99 -3.08 15.98
C VAL A 5 -9.51 -3.14 15.93
N LEU A 6 -10.22 -2.68 16.96
CA LEU A 6 -11.63 -2.32 16.77
C LEU A 6 -11.81 -0.84 17.08
N TRP A 7 -12.38 -0.11 16.11
CA TRP A 7 -12.66 1.31 16.19
C TRP A 7 -13.94 1.53 17.00
N ALA A 8 -13.87 2.35 18.05
CA ALA A 8 -15.06 2.94 18.63
C ALA A 8 -15.24 4.32 18.00
N ALA A 9 -16.31 4.51 17.22
CA ALA A 9 -16.65 5.84 16.72
C ALA A 9 -16.94 6.75 17.93
N ALA A 10 -16.13 7.80 18.09
CA ALA A 10 -16.48 8.91 18.96
C ALA A 10 -17.84 9.47 18.50
N ALA A 11 -18.81 9.51 19.41
CA ALA A 11 -20.12 10.09 19.15
C ALA A 11 -19.95 11.58 18.79
N SER A 12 -20.03 11.89 17.49
CA SER A 12 -20.24 13.26 17.05
C SER A 12 -21.64 13.73 17.48
N PRO A 13 -21.82 15.02 17.84
CA PRO A 13 -23.14 15.57 18.10
C PRO A 13 -24.04 15.37 16.87
N ALA A 14 -25.27 14.91 17.14
CA ALA A 14 -26.21 14.40 16.16
C ALA A 14 -26.42 15.34 14.96
N VAL A 15 -25.88 14.94 13.80
CA VAL A 15 -26.44 15.34 12.51
C VAL A 15 -27.42 14.23 12.13
N LEU A 16 -28.70 14.57 12.03
CA LEU A 16 -29.78 13.67 11.61
C LEU A 16 -29.47 13.09 10.21
N GLY A 17 -28.78 11.95 10.19
CA GLY A 17 -28.52 11.15 9.00
C GLY A 17 -29.72 10.29 8.66
N ALA A 18 -30.03 10.20 7.36
CA ALA A 18 -31.08 9.34 6.83
C ALA A 18 -30.94 7.88 7.32
N PRO A 19 -32.06 7.14 7.46
CA PRO A 19 -32.03 5.79 8.03
C PRO A 19 -31.17 4.85 7.17
N VAL A 20 -30.17 4.26 7.81
CA VAL A 20 -29.46 3.07 7.30
C VAL A 20 -30.52 1.99 7.12
N ALA A 21 -30.60 1.40 5.92
CA ALA A 21 -31.50 0.30 5.65
C ALA A 21 -31.22 -0.84 6.64
N ALA A 22 -32.22 -1.19 7.45
CA ALA A 22 -32.11 -2.27 8.42
C ALA A 22 -31.77 -3.58 7.69
N ALA A 23 -30.74 -4.28 8.17
CA ALA A 23 -30.40 -5.61 7.69
C ALA A 23 -31.59 -6.56 7.88
N ALA A 24 -31.79 -7.46 6.92
CA ALA A 24 -32.88 -8.43 6.96
C ALA A 24 -32.81 -9.30 8.22
N PRO A 25 -33.96 -9.66 8.84
CA PRO A 25 -33.97 -10.51 10.02
C PRO A 25 -33.37 -11.88 9.67
N GLY A 26 -32.29 -12.27 10.36
CA GLY A 26 -31.61 -13.56 10.19
C GLY A 26 -30.18 -13.49 9.62
N ALA A 27 -29.74 -12.34 9.09
CA ALA A 27 -28.37 -12.17 8.63
C ALA A 27 -27.42 -11.98 9.85
N ARG A 28 -26.54 -12.95 10.11
CA ARG A 28 -25.57 -12.87 11.21
C ARG A 28 -24.42 -11.93 10.81
N THR A 29 -23.98 -11.06 11.72
CA THR A 29 -22.93 -10.06 11.43
C THR A 29 -21.66 -10.71 10.89
N PRO A 30 -21.11 -10.28 9.75
CA PRO A 30 -19.85 -10.80 9.23
C PRO A 30 -18.69 -10.49 10.18
N LEU A 31 -17.75 -11.41 10.30
CA LEU A 31 -16.54 -11.28 11.11
C LEU A 31 -15.32 -11.17 10.19
N VAL A 32 -14.30 -10.43 10.59
CA VAL A 32 -13.05 -10.31 9.84
C VAL A 32 -11.85 -10.64 10.72
N LEU A 33 -11.04 -11.60 10.26
CA LEU A 33 -9.72 -11.89 10.81
C LEU A 33 -8.67 -11.46 9.79
N LEU A 34 -7.85 -10.47 10.14
CA LEU A 34 -6.66 -10.10 9.39
C LEU A 34 -5.43 -10.80 10.00
N ILE A 35 -4.72 -11.59 9.21
CA ILE A 35 -3.51 -12.28 9.64
C ILE A 35 -2.32 -11.72 8.85
N SER A 36 -1.27 -11.30 9.57
CA SER A 36 0.00 -10.88 9.00
C SER A 36 1.11 -11.83 9.41
N PHE A 37 1.78 -12.44 8.43
CA PHE A 37 3.03 -13.18 8.63
C PHE A 37 4.18 -12.29 8.17
N ASP A 38 4.87 -11.66 9.11
CA ASP A 38 5.88 -10.63 8.84
C ASP A 38 6.92 -11.11 7.81
N GLY A 39 7.21 -10.28 6.81
CA GLY A 39 8.22 -10.57 5.79
C GLY A 39 7.90 -11.73 4.84
N PHE A 40 6.66 -12.24 4.79
CA PHE A 40 6.27 -13.31 3.86
C PHE A 40 6.17 -12.78 2.42
N ARG A 41 7.25 -12.95 1.66
CA ARG A 41 7.38 -12.58 0.25
C ARG A 41 6.41 -13.38 -0.64
N TRP A 42 5.93 -12.74 -1.70
CA TRP A 42 4.91 -13.25 -2.63
C TRP A 42 5.19 -14.63 -3.26
N ASP A 43 6.45 -15.08 -3.27
CA ASP A 43 6.93 -16.30 -3.91
C ASP A 43 7.39 -17.38 -2.93
N TYR A 44 7.34 -17.14 -1.62
CA TYR A 44 7.87 -18.07 -0.62
C TYR A 44 7.14 -19.41 -0.54
N ASP A 45 5.88 -19.46 -0.95
CA ASP A 45 5.11 -20.70 -1.10
C ASP A 45 5.46 -21.48 -2.39
N ARG A 46 6.24 -20.89 -3.30
CA ARG A 46 6.66 -21.57 -4.53
C ARG A 46 7.77 -22.57 -4.24
N GLY A 47 7.53 -23.83 -4.57
CA GLY A 47 8.51 -24.90 -4.36
C GLY A 47 8.62 -25.36 -2.90
N VAL A 48 7.70 -24.93 -2.04
CA VAL A 48 7.49 -25.47 -0.69
C VAL A 48 6.13 -26.19 -0.69
N ASP A 49 6.06 -27.36 -0.06
CA ASP A 49 4.79 -28.06 0.12
C ASP A 49 3.92 -27.30 1.13
N THR A 50 2.90 -26.59 0.62
CA THR A 50 2.00 -25.72 1.41
C THR A 50 0.52 -26.05 1.18
N PRO A 51 0.08 -27.27 1.53
CA PRO A 51 -1.26 -27.75 1.20
C PRO A 51 -2.39 -26.92 1.85
N ASN A 52 -2.16 -26.28 2.99
CA ASN A 52 -3.19 -25.49 3.66
C ASN A 52 -3.37 -24.11 3.02
N LEU A 53 -2.26 -23.47 2.61
CA LEU A 53 -2.28 -22.27 1.80
C LEU A 53 -2.92 -22.57 0.45
N ASP A 54 -2.51 -23.62 -0.25
CA ASP A 54 -3.07 -24.03 -1.54
C ASP A 54 -4.57 -24.26 -1.45
N ARG A 55 -5.00 -25.01 -0.43
CA ARG A 55 -6.42 -25.19 -0.16
C ARG A 55 -7.15 -23.87 0.12
N MET A 56 -6.50 -22.92 0.78
CA MET A 56 -7.09 -21.58 1.01
C MET A 56 -7.27 -20.78 -0.29
N ALA A 57 -6.40 -20.97 -1.30
CA ALA A 57 -6.60 -20.35 -2.61
C ALA A 57 -7.73 -21.03 -3.41
N GLU A 58 -7.84 -22.36 -3.34
CA GLU A 58 -8.97 -23.09 -3.95
C GLU A 58 -10.31 -22.65 -3.34
N ASP A 59 -10.37 -22.57 -2.01
CA ASP A 59 -11.61 -22.22 -1.31
C ASP A 59 -11.91 -20.71 -1.36
N GLY A 60 -10.99 -19.89 -1.88
CA GLY A 60 -11.06 -18.44 -1.76
C GLY A 60 -10.44 -17.65 -2.91
N VAL A 61 -9.78 -16.56 -2.55
CA VAL A 61 -9.12 -15.62 -3.45
C VAL A 61 -7.62 -15.63 -3.18
N LYS A 62 -6.83 -15.59 -4.25
CA LYS A 62 -5.38 -15.42 -4.20
C LYS A 62 -4.98 -14.29 -5.14
N ALA A 63 -4.14 -13.37 -4.67
CA ALA A 63 -3.54 -12.38 -5.56
C ALA A 63 -2.18 -12.87 -6.07
N ALA A 64 -1.78 -12.41 -7.26
CA ALA A 64 -0.43 -12.65 -7.77
C ALA A 64 0.64 -12.15 -6.79
N TYR A 65 0.41 -10.97 -6.21
CA TYR A 65 1.15 -10.34 -5.11
C TYR A 65 0.39 -9.07 -4.68
N VAL A 66 0.77 -8.46 -3.56
CA VAL A 66 0.34 -7.11 -3.20
C VAL A 66 1.53 -6.14 -3.19
N THR A 67 1.29 -4.84 -3.35
CA THR A 67 2.33 -3.81 -3.24
C THR A 67 2.17 -3.06 -1.92
N PRO A 68 3.18 -3.09 -1.04
CA PRO A 68 3.16 -2.33 0.21
C PRO A 68 3.45 -0.84 -0.04
N PRO A 69 3.12 0.05 0.90
CA PRO A 69 3.62 1.43 0.87
C PRO A 69 5.15 1.44 1.02
N TYR A 70 5.79 2.50 0.53
CA TYR A 70 7.15 2.83 0.92
C TYR A 70 7.12 3.74 2.15
N LEU A 71 7.89 3.53 3.21
CA LEU A 71 8.99 2.57 3.41
C LEU A 71 8.51 1.14 3.77
N THR A 72 9.04 0.12 3.09
CA THR A 72 8.62 -1.30 3.24
C THR A 72 9.20 -1.96 4.50
N ILE A 73 8.88 -1.39 5.66
CA ILE A 73 9.25 -1.89 6.97
C ILE A 73 8.00 -2.06 7.85
N THR A 74 8.13 -2.88 8.89
CA THR A 74 7.02 -3.46 9.64
C THR A 74 5.97 -2.47 10.11
N SER A 75 6.37 -1.48 10.90
CA SER A 75 5.43 -0.60 11.60
C SER A 75 4.66 0.33 10.67
N PRO A 76 5.33 1.14 9.84
CA PRO A 76 4.66 1.93 8.81
C PRO A 76 3.66 1.12 7.97
N THR A 77 4.06 -0.05 7.48
CA THR A 77 3.23 -0.81 6.55
C THR A 77 2.00 -1.44 7.20
N HIS A 78 2.13 -1.99 8.41
CA HIS A 78 0.97 -2.51 9.11
C HIS A 78 -0.02 -1.40 9.52
N PHE A 79 0.44 -0.16 9.81
CA PHE A 79 -0.47 0.98 9.97
C PHE A 79 -1.25 1.25 8.68
N THR A 80 -0.61 1.14 7.53
CA THR A 80 -1.29 1.25 6.23
C THR A 80 -2.35 0.17 6.05
N LEU A 81 -2.07 -1.10 6.41
CA LEU A 81 -3.06 -2.19 6.36
C LEU A 81 -4.32 -1.90 7.19
N LEU A 82 -4.15 -1.31 8.37
CA LEU A 82 -5.21 -1.12 9.36
C LEU A 82 -5.95 0.21 9.24
N THR A 83 -5.37 1.19 8.53
CA THR A 83 -5.96 2.53 8.37
C THR A 83 -6.33 2.87 6.93
N GLY A 84 -5.77 2.13 5.96
CA GLY A 84 -5.89 2.45 4.55
C GLY A 84 -5.26 3.78 4.17
N ARG A 85 -4.34 4.31 5.00
CA ARG A 85 -3.62 5.56 4.73
C ARG A 85 -2.19 5.27 4.33
N TYR A 86 -1.61 6.06 3.45
CA TYR A 86 -0.17 6.03 3.22
C TYR A 86 0.62 6.54 4.43
N ILE A 87 1.93 6.25 4.45
CA ILE A 87 2.81 6.51 5.59
C ILE A 87 2.90 7.99 5.95
N GLU A 88 2.97 8.87 4.96
CA GLU A 88 2.95 10.31 5.19
C GLU A 88 1.65 10.81 5.86
N ARG A 89 0.54 10.08 5.72
CA ARG A 89 -0.77 10.49 6.26
C ARG A 89 -1.06 9.94 7.65
N HIS A 90 -0.64 8.71 7.95
CA HIS A 90 -0.79 8.17 9.32
C HIS A 90 0.38 8.53 10.24
N GLY A 91 1.51 9.00 9.71
CA GLY A 91 2.61 9.57 10.50
C GLY A 91 3.46 8.58 11.28
N VAL A 92 3.34 7.28 10.99
CA VAL A 92 4.24 6.25 11.52
C VAL A 92 5.28 5.97 10.44
N VAL A 93 6.35 6.77 10.45
CA VAL A 93 7.31 6.86 9.34
C VAL A 93 8.52 5.92 9.49
N HIS A 94 8.68 5.29 10.66
CA HIS A 94 9.76 4.35 10.94
C HIS A 94 9.37 3.32 12.02
N ASN A 95 10.11 2.21 12.12
CA ASN A 95 10.04 1.26 13.25
C ASN A 95 10.53 1.86 14.58
N MET A 96 11.20 3.00 14.51
CA MET A 96 11.72 3.73 15.67
C MET A 96 10.79 4.90 15.96
N TRP A 97 10.44 5.08 17.22
CA TRP A 97 9.98 6.39 17.67
C TRP A 97 11.21 7.26 17.91
N PHE A 98 11.11 8.54 17.58
CA PHE A 98 12.22 9.46 17.77
C PHE A 98 11.74 10.89 17.94
N ASP A 99 12.57 11.67 18.62
CA ASP A 99 12.43 13.11 18.79
C ASP A 99 13.74 13.77 18.30
N THR A 100 13.63 14.62 17.29
CA THR A 100 14.79 15.28 16.67
C THR A 100 15.39 16.40 17.53
N THR A 101 14.64 16.89 18.52
CA THR A 101 15.06 17.94 19.46
C THR A 101 15.86 17.34 20.61
N THR A 102 15.35 16.27 21.23
CA THR A 102 16.03 15.58 22.34
C THR A 102 17.04 14.54 21.84
N THR A 103 17.01 14.21 20.55
CA THR A 103 17.77 13.12 19.89
C THR A 103 17.42 11.71 20.37
N GLU A 104 16.36 11.58 21.16
CA GLU A 104 15.91 10.30 21.70
C GLU A 104 15.43 9.38 20.57
N LYS A 105 15.79 8.10 20.67
CA LYS A 105 15.33 7.03 19.79
C LYS A 105 14.83 5.87 20.66
N LYS A 106 13.55 5.50 20.51
CA LYS A 106 12.96 4.35 21.21
C LYS A 106 12.75 3.21 20.22
N PRO A 107 13.34 2.02 20.48
CA PRO A 107 13.11 0.85 19.66
C PRO A 107 11.68 0.33 19.84
N TYR A 108 11.25 -0.42 18.84
CA TYR A 108 9.91 -0.96 18.67
C TYR A 108 9.21 -1.43 19.96
N TYR A 109 9.84 -2.21 20.84
CA TYR A 109 9.17 -2.68 22.07
C TYR A 109 8.80 -1.55 23.03
N GLN A 110 9.63 -0.51 23.11
CA GLN A 110 9.39 0.64 23.98
C GLN A 110 8.33 1.58 23.39
N THR A 111 8.17 1.62 22.06
CA THR A 111 7.16 2.45 21.39
C THR A 111 5.73 1.94 21.61
N GLN A 112 5.57 0.66 21.98
CA GLN A 112 4.25 0.06 22.27
C GLN A 112 3.54 0.69 23.47
N PHE A 113 4.27 1.41 24.32
CA PHE A 113 3.74 2.07 25.51
C PHE A 113 3.66 3.59 25.36
N VAL A 114 3.85 4.12 24.15
CA VAL A 114 3.77 5.55 23.83
C VAL A 114 2.49 5.81 23.02
N ASN A 115 1.42 6.26 23.71
CA ASN A 115 0.11 6.52 23.08
C ASN A 115 0.07 7.81 22.25
N GLU A 116 1.03 8.71 22.44
CA GLU A 116 1.11 10.02 21.77
C GLU A 116 1.17 9.90 20.23
N CYS A 117 1.60 8.76 19.71
CA CYS A 117 1.62 8.48 18.27
C CYS A 117 0.26 8.08 17.66
N TYR A 118 -0.76 7.79 18.48
CA TYR A 118 -2.00 7.15 18.02
C TYR A 118 -3.25 8.02 18.22
N GLN A 119 -3.08 9.34 18.38
CA GLN A 119 -4.19 10.29 18.56
C GLN A 119 -5.15 9.92 19.72
N GLY A 120 -4.69 9.14 20.70
CA GLY A 120 -5.49 8.71 21.85
C GLY A 120 -6.37 7.47 21.64
N GLU A 121 -6.32 6.80 20.49
CA GLU A 121 -7.09 5.58 20.20
C GLU A 121 -6.51 4.34 20.92
N VAL A 122 -7.37 3.48 21.50
CA VAL A 122 -6.96 2.29 22.27
C VAL A 122 -7.75 1.05 21.86
N ALA A 123 -7.05 -0.07 21.67
CA ALA A 123 -7.68 -1.37 21.42
C ALA A 123 -8.56 -1.84 22.59
N MET A 124 -9.75 -2.38 22.28
CA MET A 124 -10.64 -2.94 23.31
C MET A 124 -10.02 -4.10 24.08
N VAL A 125 -9.23 -4.93 23.39
CA VAL A 125 -8.50 -6.07 23.96
C VAL A 125 -7.16 -6.16 23.24
N ARG A 126 -6.08 -6.49 23.96
CA ARG A 126 -4.78 -6.77 23.37
C ARG A 126 -4.07 -7.89 24.12
N GLU A 127 -3.33 -8.69 23.39
CA GLU A 127 -2.33 -9.61 23.93
C GLU A 127 -1.02 -9.32 23.19
N VAL A 128 0.06 -9.16 23.96
CA VAL A 128 1.37 -8.77 23.44
C VAL A 128 2.35 -9.87 23.82
N GLU A 129 3.15 -10.29 22.85
CA GLU A 129 4.19 -11.29 23.07
C GLU A 129 5.19 -10.80 24.14
N PRO A 130 5.67 -11.70 25.03
CA PRO A 130 6.72 -11.37 25.98
C PRO A 130 8.01 -10.93 25.28
N PRO A 131 8.91 -10.18 25.94
CA PRO A 131 10.17 -9.70 25.36
C PRO A 131 11.07 -10.79 24.76
N LEU A 132 10.98 -12.03 25.25
CA LEU A 132 11.74 -13.19 24.77
C LEU A 132 10.82 -14.22 24.12
N TYR A 133 10.12 -13.82 23.06
CA TYR A 133 9.22 -14.71 22.34
C TYR A 133 9.98 -15.67 21.41
N ASN A 134 9.64 -16.97 21.50
CA ASN A 134 10.23 -17.99 20.64
C ASN A 134 9.29 -18.29 19.47
N TYR A 135 9.54 -17.67 18.31
CA TYR A 135 8.73 -17.88 17.11
C TYR A 135 8.82 -19.29 16.49
N LYS A 136 9.75 -20.15 16.94
CA LYS A 136 9.76 -21.57 16.57
C LYS A 136 8.74 -22.42 17.34
N ASN A 137 8.12 -21.85 18.37
CA ASN A 137 7.18 -22.56 19.22
C ASN A 137 5.77 -22.58 18.60
N GLU A 138 5.49 -23.58 17.77
CA GLU A 138 4.16 -23.78 17.18
C GLU A 138 3.03 -23.87 18.21
N THR A 139 3.31 -24.39 19.42
CA THR A 139 2.29 -24.48 20.48
C THR A 139 1.85 -23.08 20.93
N ALA A 140 2.77 -22.11 20.96
CA ALA A 140 2.44 -20.72 21.25
C ALA A 140 1.56 -20.12 20.14
N TRP A 141 1.89 -20.37 18.87
CA TRP A 141 1.09 -19.89 17.74
C TRP A 141 -0.33 -20.48 17.72
N ARG A 142 -0.46 -21.78 18.04
CA ARG A 142 -1.77 -22.44 18.18
C ARG A 142 -2.58 -21.85 19.32
N ARG A 143 -1.93 -21.52 20.46
CA ARG A 143 -2.59 -20.83 21.56
C ARG A 143 -3.10 -19.46 21.15
N SER A 144 -2.30 -18.67 20.43
CA SER A 144 -2.74 -17.37 19.89
C SER A 144 -3.93 -17.54 18.95
N ALA A 145 -3.92 -18.54 18.07
CA ALA A 145 -5.06 -18.87 17.21
C ALA A 145 -6.32 -19.21 18.03
N ASP A 146 -6.20 -20.07 19.04
CA ASP A 146 -7.33 -20.46 19.89
C ASP A 146 -7.88 -19.27 20.70
N THR A 147 -7.00 -18.40 21.22
CA THR A 147 -7.42 -17.15 21.88
C THR A 147 -8.23 -16.27 20.94
N VAL A 148 -7.77 -16.06 19.70
CA VAL A 148 -8.49 -15.28 18.69
C VAL A 148 -9.86 -15.90 18.39
N MET A 149 -9.95 -17.23 18.22
CA MET A 149 -11.24 -17.89 18.01
C MET A 149 -12.17 -17.72 19.21
N SER A 150 -11.66 -17.79 20.44
CA SER A 150 -12.45 -17.49 21.66
C SER A 150 -12.88 -16.03 21.71
N TRP A 151 -12.08 -15.07 21.24
CA TRP A 151 -12.51 -13.67 21.17
C TRP A 151 -13.67 -13.46 20.20
N PHE A 152 -13.68 -14.13 19.05
CA PHE A 152 -14.83 -14.12 18.14
C PHE A 152 -16.06 -14.80 18.76
N ALA A 153 -15.89 -16.01 19.30
CA ALA A 153 -17.01 -16.84 19.75
C ALA A 153 -17.62 -16.35 21.08
N GLU A 154 -16.79 -15.90 22.02
CA GLU A 154 -17.19 -15.66 23.42
C GLU A 154 -17.21 -14.16 23.74
N ARG A 155 -16.19 -13.41 23.30
CA ARG A 155 -16.15 -11.94 23.50
C ARG A 155 -16.91 -11.16 22.43
N ARG A 156 -17.37 -11.84 21.37
CA ARG A 156 -18.15 -11.27 20.26
C ARG A 156 -17.46 -10.07 19.59
N LEU A 157 -16.14 -10.14 19.42
CA LEU A 157 -15.42 -9.17 18.61
C LEU A 157 -15.77 -9.37 17.14
N ASP A 158 -16.02 -8.29 16.39
CA ASP A 158 -16.33 -8.38 14.96
C ASP A 158 -15.08 -8.36 14.08
N PHE A 159 -13.98 -7.80 14.58
CA PHE A 159 -12.68 -7.78 13.92
C PHE A 159 -11.56 -8.16 14.90
N VAL A 160 -10.59 -8.93 14.40
CA VAL A 160 -9.33 -9.18 15.07
C VAL A 160 -8.19 -9.16 14.05
N SER A 161 -7.08 -8.52 14.40
CA SER A 161 -5.80 -8.66 13.71
C SER A 161 -4.89 -9.57 14.51
N LEU A 162 -4.23 -10.50 13.82
CA LEU A 162 -3.29 -11.47 14.35
C LEU A 162 -1.97 -11.35 13.58
N TYR A 163 -0.86 -11.31 14.30
CA TYR A 163 0.47 -11.13 13.74
C TYR A 163 1.38 -12.27 14.17
N PHE A 164 2.26 -12.67 13.27
CA PHE A 164 3.39 -13.56 13.56
C PHE A 164 4.67 -12.91 13.00
N GLY A 165 5.73 -12.82 13.81
CA GLY A 165 7.02 -12.22 13.42
C GLY A 165 7.89 -13.09 12.51
N GLU A 166 7.31 -14.10 11.89
CA GLU A 166 7.97 -15.01 10.96
C GLU A 166 7.17 -15.07 9.66
N PRO A 167 7.83 -15.29 8.51
CA PRO A 167 9.21 -15.74 8.34
C PRO A 167 10.31 -14.66 8.36
N ASP A 168 9.98 -13.40 8.65
CA ASP A 168 10.91 -12.27 8.70
C ASP A 168 12.20 -12.55 9.50
N GLY A 169 12.08 -12.98 10.76
CA GLY A 169 13.23 -13.24 11.62
C GLY A 169 14.19 -14.31 11.07
N VAL A 170 13.65 -15.37 10.46
CA VAL A 170 14.44 -16.39 9.74
C VAL A 170 15.03 -15.80 8.46
N GLY A 171 14.30 -14.97 7.73
CA GLY A 171 14.75 -14.26 6.54
C GLY A 171 15.95 -13.36 6.81
N HIS A 172 15.92 -12.55 7.86
CA HIS A 172 17.06 -11.74 8.28
C HIS A 172 18.28 -12.59 8.61
N ARG A 173 18.10 -13.67 9.38
CA ARG A 173 19.22 -14.48 9.88
C ARG A 173 19.88 -15.34 8.80
N TYR A 174 19.10 -15.91 7.90
CA TYR A 174 19.58 -16.93 6.95
C TYR A 174 19.49 -16.51 5.49
N GLY A 175 18.76 -15.44 5.17
CA GLY A 175 18.46 -14.99 3.81
C GLY A 175 17.15 -15.58 3.27
N PRO A 176 16.54 -14.90 2.27
CA PRO A 176 15.22 -15.26 1.73
C PRO A 176 15.19 -16.59 0.97
N ASP A 177 16.33 -17.07 0.44
CA ASP A 177 16.34 -18.31 -0.35
C ASP A 177 16.88 -19.52 0.45
N SER A 178 16.97 -19.38 1.77
CA SER A 178 17.57 -20.38 2.64
C SER A 178 16.69 -21.62 2.89
N PRO A 179 17.27 -22.81 3.13
CA PRO A 179 16.51 -23.98 3.58
C PRO A 179 15.74 -23.74 4.89
N GLN A 180 16.27 -22.90 5.77
CA GLN A 180 15.65 -22.50 7.03
C GLN A 180 14.37 -21.71 6.77
N LEU A 181 14.38 -20.78 5.82
CA LEU A 181 13.18 -20.06 5.42
C LEU A 181 12.12 -21.02 4.85
N ARG A 182 12.51 -21.94 3.95
CA ARG A 182 11.58 -22.98 3.45
C ARG A 182 10.97 -23.83 4.56
N ALA A 183 11.73 -24.14 5.63
CA ALA A 183 11.20 -24.84 6.79
C ALA A 183 10.19 -23.99 7.58
N MET A 184 10.45 -22.69 7.73
CA MET A 184 9.53 -21.75 8.37
C MET A 184 8.24 -21.56 7.56
N VAL A 185 8.31 -21.51 6.23
CA VAL A 185 7.12 -21.46 5.35
C VAL A 185 6.20 -22.67 5.59
N ARG A 186 6.76 -23.88 5.76
CA ARG A 186 5.95 -25.06 6.13
C ARG A 186 5.27 -24.90 7.50
N GLN A 187 5.89 -24.20 8.44
CA GLN A 187 5.28 -23.90 9.75
C GLN A 187 4.14 -22.89 9.62
N VAL A 188 4.32 -21.84 8.80
CA VAL A 188 3.26 -20.88 8.45
C VAL A 188 2.07 -21.61 7.83
N ASP A 189 2.31 -22.50 6.86
CA ASP A 189 1.26 -23.30 6.23
C ASP A 189 0.47 -24.14 7.24
N ARG A 190 1.15 -24.92 8.10
CA ARG A 190 0.49 -25.70 9.16
C ARG A 190 -0.36 -24.83 10.08
N THR A 191 0.10 -23.62 10.35
CA THR A 191 -0.57 -22.64 11.20
C THR A 191 -1.83 -22.09 10.55
N VAL A 192 -1.79 -21.74 9.26
CA VAL A 192 -2.98 -21.37 8.48
C VAL A 192 -4.01 -22.50 8.51
N GLY A 193 -3.57 -23.74 8.30
CA GLY A 193 -4.44 -24.92 8.43
C GLY A 193 -5.07 -25.07 9.80
N TYR A 194 -4.30 -24.86 10.86
CA TYR A 194 -4.79 -24.92 12.24
C TYR A 194 -5.86 -23.86 12.52
N ILE A 195 -5.61 -22.61 12.11
CA ILE A 195 -6.52 -21.48 12.29
C ILE A 195 -7.87 -21.75 11.63
N ARG A 196 -7.87 -22.24 10.39
CA ARG A 196 -9.11 -22.60 9.67
C ARG A 196 -9.89 -23.70 10.38
N ARG A 197 -9.22 -24.79 10.79
CA ARG A 197 -9.86 -25.88 11.56
C ARG A 197 -10.36 -25.40 12.93
N ALA A 198 -9.67 -24.47 13.57
CA ALA A 198 -10.10 -23.90 14.85
C ALA A 198 -11.38 -23.06 14.69
N ALA A 199 -11.48 -22.27 13.62
CA ALA A 199 -12.70 -21.55 13.27
C ALA A 199 -13.89 -22.50 13.02
N GLU A 200 -13.66 -23.59 12.28
CA GLU A 200 -14.67 -24.62 12.03
C GLU A 200 -15.17 -25.29 13.32
N ARG A 201 -14.25 -25.73 14.20
CA ARG A 201 -14.61 -26.35 15.50
C ARG A 201 -15.43 -25.43 16.40
N ARG A 202 -15.29 -24.11 16.23
CA ARG A 202 -16.04 -23.09 16.99
C ARG A 202 -17.31 -22.61 16.27
N GLY A 203 -17.66 -23.21 15.14
CA GLY A 203 -18.86 -22.86 14.38
C GLY A 203 -18.82 -21.46 13.75
N LEU A 204 -17.63 -20.95 13.45
CA LEU A 204 -17.44 -19.59 12.93
C LEU A 204 -17.48 -19.51 11.38
N THR A 205 -17.43 -20.64 10.68
CA THR A 205 -17.25 -20.74 9.22
C THR A 205 -18.26 -19.91 8.41
N GLU A 206 -19.53 -19.89 8.81
CA GLU A 206 -20.60 -19.17 8.09
C GLU A 206 -20.51 -17.64 8.18
N ARG A 207 -19.61 -17.10 9.01
CA ARG A 207 -19.50 -15.65 9.27
C ARG A 207 -18.09 -15.11 9.15
N LEU A 208 -17.08 -15.95 9.40
CA LEU A 208 -15.69 -15.51 9.49
C LEU A 208 -15.04 -15.40 8.10
N ASN A 209 -14.55 -14.20 7.81
CA ASN A 209 -13.76 -13.90 6.63
C ASN A 209 -12.30 -13.73 7.06
N ILE A 210 -11.42 -14.59 6.58
CA ILE A 210 -10.01 -14.62 6.93
C ILE A 210 -9.23 -14.03 5.77
N VAL A 211 -8.48 -12.95 6.04
CA VAL A 211 -7.52 -12.34 5.13
C VAL A 211 -6.13 -12.65 5.67
N VAL A 212 -5.27 -13.25 4.84
CA VAL A 212 -3.88 -13.58 5.19
C VAL A 212 -2.95 -12.86 4.21
N THR A 213 -2.02 -12.09 4.75
CA THR A 213 -1.04 -11.33 3.98
C THR A 213 0.23 -11.12 4.80
N ALA A 214 1.08 -10.21 4.34
CA ALA A 214 2.24 -9.73 5.05
C ALA A 214 2.38 -8.22 4.81
N ASP A 215 3.25 -7.60 5.58
CA ASP A 215 3.62 -6.20 5.48
C ASP A 215 4.62 -5.92 4.36
N HIS A 216 5.66 -6.74 4.24
CA HIS A 216 6.66 -6.61 3.18
C HIS A 216 7.17 -7.98 2.73
N GLY A 217 8.02 -7.97 1.71
CA GLY A 217 8.87 -9.10 1.38
C GLY A 217 10.26 -8.99 2.01
N MET A 218 11.26 -9.51 1.32
CA MET A 218 12.65 -9.62 1.80
C MET A 218 13.58 -9.81 0.60
N SER A 219 14.69 -9.08 0.57
CA SER A 219 15.78 -9.26 -0.41
C SER A 219 16.98 -9.87 0.29
N ALA A 220 17.82 -10.61 -0.44
CA ALA A 220 19.13 -10.98 0.06
C ALA A 220 20.00 -9.72 0.21
N VAL A 221 21.00 -9.76 1.08
CA VAL A 221 22.01 -8.69 1.25
C VAL A 221 23.39 -9.22 0.85
N TYR A 222 24.12 -8.44 0.07
CA TYR A 222 25.50 -8.73 -0.31
C TYR A 222 26.45 -8.44 0.86
N ARG A 223 27.33 -9.40 1.19
CA ARG A 223 28.27 -9.33 2.33
C ARG A 223 29.63 -9.91 2.00
N GLY A 224 30.65 -9.58 2.79
CA GLY A 224 31.94 -10.28 2.77
C GLY A 224 32.70 -10.14 1.44
N GLY A 225 32.68 -8.94 0.85
CA GLY A 225 33.33 -8.65 -0.43
C GLY A 225 32.50 -9.03 -1.66
N GLN A 226 31.25 -9.47 -1.50
CA GLN A 226 30.30 -9.66 -2.61
C GLN A 226 29.94 -8.35 -3.33
N ALA A 227 30.00 -7.23 -2.61
CA ALA A 227 29.75 -5.90 -3.15
C ALA A 227 30.48 -4.83 -2.32
N GLU A 228 30.62 -3.63 -2.89
CA GLU A 228 31.07 -2.44 -2.17
C GLU A 228 30.01 -2.03 -1.14
N GLU A 229 30.42 -1.85 0.12
CA GLU A 229 29.49 -1.47 1.19
C GLU A 229 29.27 0.04 1.20
N ILE A 230 28.03 0.47 1.50
CA ILE A 230 27.70 1.88 1.63
C ILE A 230 27.97 2.30 3.08
N THR A 231 29.10 2.95 3.32
CA THR A 231 29.43 3.56 4.62
C THR A 231 29.47 5.08 4.47
N LEU A 232 28.52 5.79 5.08
CA LEU A 232 28.38 7.23 4.90
C LEU A 232 29.63 8.00 5.36
N ALA A 233 30.26 7.58 6.47
CA ALA A 233 31.45 8.23 7.00
C ALA A 233 32.68 8.17 6.06
N ASP A 234 32.70 7.22 5.12
CA ASP A 234 33.79 7.07 4.16
C ASP A 234 33.60 7.94 2.90
N ILE A 235 32.41 8.55 2.73
CA ILE A 235 32.09 9.38 1.57
C ILE A 235 32.86 10.72 1.64
N PRO A 236 33.69 11.05 0.63
CA PRO A 236 34.44 12.31 0.62
C PRO A 236 33.55 13.54 0.74
N GLY A 237 33.90 14.43 1.67
CA GLY A 237 33.17 15.68 1.90
C GLY A 237 31.91 15.53 2.78
N PHE A 238 31.49 14.31 3.12
CA PHE A 238 30.45 14.10 4.12
C PHE A 238 31.04 14.10 5.53
N SER A 239 30.29 14.67 6.49
CA SER A 239 30.65 14.61 7.91
C SER A 239 29.41 14.54 8.77
N PHE A 240 29.37 13.58 9.69
CA PHE A 240 28.32 13.54 10.72
C PHE A 240 28.35 14.76 11.65
N ALA A 241 29.45 15.52 11.70
CA ALA A 241 29.49 16.79 12.42
C ALA A 241 28.52 17.83 11.83
N ASP A 242 28.09 17.67 10.57
CA ASP A 242 27.11 18.53 9.90
C ASP A 242 25.67 18.02 10.00
N VAL A 243 25.46 16.89 10.69
CA VAL A 243 24.16 16.26 10.89
C VAL A 243 23.71 16.49 12.34
N ALA A 244 22.50 16.98 12.53
CA ALA A 244 21.88 17.19 13.85
C ALA A 244 21.21 15.91 14.37
N PHE A 245 20.61 15.13 13.47
CA PHE A 245 19.96 13.87 13.81
C PHE A 245 19.95 12.93 12.59
N HIS A 246 19.99 11.62 12.82
CA HIS A 246 19.96 10.64 11.74
C HIS A 246 19.26 9.33 12.16
N LEU A 247 18.65 8.67 11.18
CA LEU A 247 18.20 7.28 11.24
C LEU A 247 18.93 6.56 10.11
N VAL A 248 20.06 5.95 10.43
CA VAL A 248 20.83 5.06 9.54
C VAL A 248 21.17 3.82 10.36
N ASP A 249 21.81 2.81 9.77
CA ASP A 249 22.16 1.54 10.43
C ASP A 249 20.99 0.56 10.65
N PHE A 250 19.80 0.87 10.11
CA PHE A 250 18.57 0.08 10.26
C PHE A 250 18.09 -0.55 8.95
N GLY A 251 19.03 -0.95 8.08
CA GLY A 251 18.70 -1.59 6.80
C GLY A 251 19.16 -0.78 5.58
N PRO A 252 18.40 -0.83 4.47
CA PRO A 252 18.74 -0.19 3.20
C PRO A 252 18.24 1.24 3.09
N SER A 253 17.51 1.73 4.08
CA SER A 253 16.92 3.07 4.07
C SER A 253 17.39 3.91 5.25
N GLY A 254 17.45 5.21 5.04
CA GLY A 254 17.86 6.16 6.06
C GLY A 254 17.25 7.54 5.91
N MET A 255 17.33 8.30 6.98
CA MET A 255 16.87 9.69 7.03
C MET A 255 17.90 10.55 7.76
N LEU A 256 18.21 11.73 7.24
CA LEU A 256 19.13 12.68 7.88
C LEU A 256 18.45 14.03 8.09
N LEU A 257 18.73 14.63 9.24
CA LEU A 257 18.45 16.03 9.56
C LEU A 257 19.79 16.79 9.61
N PRO A 258 20.17 17.50 8.55
CA PRO A 258 21.34 18.37 8.57
C PRO A 258 21.18 19.51 9.58
N LYS A 259 22.29 20.01 10.11
CA LYS A 259 22.32 21.23 10.93
C LYS A 259 21.86 22.46 10.12
N PRO A 260 21.37 23.53 10.77
CA PRO A 260 20.99 24.76 10.08
C PRO A 260 22.09 25.25 9.12
N GLY A 261 21.73 25.54 7.87
CA GLY A 261 22.66 25.99 6.83
C GLY A 261 23.55 24.89 6.21
N ARG A 262 23.45 23.63 6.64
CA ARG A 262 24.27 22.51 6.13
C ARG A 262 23.56 21.59 5.14
N LEU A 263 22.26 21.79 4.88
CA LEU A 263 21.46 20.92 3.99
C LEU A 263 22.14 20.67 2.65
N GLU A 264 22.52 21.74 1.95
CA GLU A 264 23.13 21.65 0.61
C GLU A 264 24.51 21.01 0.61
N ALA A 265 25.30 21.23 1.67
CA ALA A 265 26.61 20.60 1.82
C ALA A 265 26.47 19.08 2.02
N VAL A 266 25.58 18.65 2.93
CA VAL A 266 25.32 17.23 3.21
C VAL A 266 24.71 16.54 1.98
N TYR A 267 23.72 17.16 1.34
CA TYR A 267 23.10 16.63 0.13
C TYR A 267 24.10 16.52 -1.03
N GLY A 268 24.90 17.57 -1.27
CA GLY A 268 25.88 17.58 -2.35
C GLY A 268 27.00 16.56 -2.16
N ALA A 269 27.41 16.29 -0.92
CA ALA A 269 28.41 15.26 -0.63
C ALA A 269 27.89 13.84 -0.88
N LEU A 270 26.61 13.58 -0.59
CA LEU A 270 26.04 12.23 -0.68
C LEU A 270 25.41 11.91 -2.04
N LYS A 271 24.86 12.91 -2.75
CA LYS A 271 24.14 12.69 -4.01
C LYS A 271 25.09 12.17 -5.09
N GLY A 272 24.85 10.93 -5.53
CA GLY A 272 25.67 10.29 -6.55
C GLY A 272 27.05 9.85 -6.05
N ALA A 273 27.27 9.85 -4.74
CA ALA A 273 28.53 9.41 -4.13
C ALA A 273 28.76 7.89 -4.24
N HIS A 274 27.69 7.12 -4.37
CA HIS A 274 27.73 5.67 -4.57
C HIS A 274 26.68 5.26 -5.60
N PRO A 275 26.98 4.35 -6.56
CA PRO A 275 26.06 3.99 -7.64
C PRO A 275 24.75 3.35 -7.16
N HIS A 276 24.78 2.72 -5.98
CA HIS A 276 23.63 2.06 -5.36
C HIS A 276 23.04 2.83 -4.18
N LEU A 277 23.41 4.10 -3.99
CA LEU A 277 22.83 4.97 -2.97
C LEU A 277 22.02 6.09 -3.63
N HIS A 278 20.72 6.13 -3.33
CA HIS A 278 19.84 7.20 -3.77
C HIS A 278 19.60 8.17 -2.62
N VAL A 279 19.77 9.46 -2.89
CA VAL A 279 19.62 10.53 -1.89
C VAL A 279 18.70 11.60 -2.46
N PHE A 280 17.62 11.85 -1.74
CA PHE A 280 16.59 12.81 -2.10
C PHE A 280 16.50 13.87 -1.04
N ARG A 281 16.32 15.13 -1.47
CA ARG A 281 15.58 16.06 -0.60
C ARG A 281 14.17 15.50 -0.44
N LYS A 282 13.57 15.69 0.72
CA LYS A 282 12.21 15.22 1.02
C LYS A 282 11.20 15.59 -0.07
N GLU A 283 11.32 16.79 -0.65
CA GLU A 283 10.45 17.30 -1.71
C GLU A 283 10.72 16.67 -3.09
N GLU A 284 11.85 15.98 -3.25
CA GLU A 284 12.28 15.30 -4.47
C GLU A 284 11.97 13.80 -4.45
N VAL A 285 11.50 13.27 -3.31
CA VAL A 285 11.07 11.87 -3.20
C VAL A 285 9.96 11.62 -4.24
N PRO A 286 10.06 10.56 -5.07
CA PRO A 286 9.07 10.27 -6.10
C PRO A 286 7.64 10.22 -5.55
N GLU A 287 6.72 10.95 -6.18
CA GLU A 287 5.33 11.12 -5.73
C GLU A 287 4.61 9.78 -5.51
N ARG A 288 4.92 8.76 -6.32
CA ARG A 288 4.36 7.40 -6.20
C ARG A 288 4.63 6.72 -4.85
N LEU A 289 5.63 7.18 -4.10
CA LEU A 289 6.01 6.58 -2.83
C LEU A 289 5.17 7.10 -1.66
N HIS A 290 4.48 8.24 -1.83
CA HIS A 290 3.69 8.86 -0.76
C HIS A 290 4.47 9.01 0.57
N PHE A 291 5.72 9.47 0.46
CA PHE A 291 6.68 9.56 1.56
C PHE A 291 7.37 10.93 1.59
N ALA A 292 6.61 12.01 1.47
CA ALA A 292 7.13 13.37 1.52
C ALA A 292 6.31 14.31 2.43
N HIS A 293 5.01 14.08 2.60
CA HIS A 293 4.10 15.05 3.23
C HIS A 293 3.85 14.79 4.72
N ASN A 294 4.92 14.65 5.52
CA ASN A 294 4.81 14.52 6.98
C ASN A 294 6.03 15.11 7.70
N ASP A 295 5.83 15.88 8.77
CA ASP A 295 6.93 16.55 9.50
C ASP A 295 7.95 15.59 10.11
N ARG A 296 7.56 14.35 10.40
CA ARG A 296 8.48 13.33 10.92
C ARG A 296 9.44 12.78 9.85
N ILE A 297 9.13 12.92 8.57
CA ILE A 297 10.05 12.57 7.49
C ILE A 297 11.13 13.66 7.43
N LEU A 298 12.40 13.27 7.60
CA LEU A 298 13.50 14.24 7.71
C LEU A 298 13.87 14.86 6.34
N PRO A 299 14.59 15.99 6.31
CA PRO A 299 14.89 16.72 5.08
C PRO A 299 15.63 15.91 4.00
N LEU A 300 16.46 14.95 4.39
CA LEU A 300 17.11 14.04 3.46
C LEU A 300 16.64 12.62 3.69
N VAL A 301 16.17 11.98 2.62
CA VAL A 301 15.77 10.56 2.58
C VAL A 301 16.76 9.80 1.71
N LEU A 302 17.21 8.66 2.22
CA LEU A 302 18.19 7.80 1.58
C LEU A 302 17.56 6.42 1.42
N TRP A 303 17.81 5.78 0.29
CA TRP A 303 17.62 4.33 0.17
C TRP A 303 18.66 3.74 -0.76
N ALA A 304 18.99 2.47 -0.54
CA ALA A 304 19.91 1.72 -1.35
C ALA A 304 19.18 0.78 -2.32
N ASP A 305 19.83 0.38 -3.41
CA ASP A 305 19.31 -0.67 -4.29
C ASP A 305 19.22 -2.02 -3.55
N ALA A 306 18.31 -2.89 -3.98
CA ALA A 306 18.18 -4.26 -3.48
C ALA A 306 19.55 -4.97 -3.41
N GLY A 307 19.87 -5.54 -2.25
CA GLY A 307 21.17 -6.16 -1.97
C GLY A 307 22.14 -5.29 -1.17
N TYR A 308 21.94 -3.98 -1.10
CA TYR A 308 22.81 -3.06 -0.39
C TYR A 308 22.17 -2.55 0.90
N VAL A 309 22.99 -2.23 1.89
CA VAL A 309 22.55 -1.61 3.15
C VAL A 309 23.33 -0.33 3.42
N ILE A 310 22.73 0.59 4.18
CA ILE A 310 23.35 1.87 4.52
C ILE A 310 23.91 1.80 5.94
N ASN A 311 25.23 1.92 6.04
CA ASN A 311 25.95 2.04 7.31
C ASN A 311 26.33 3.50 7.56
N GLY A 312 26.28 3.93 8.82
CA GLY A 312 26.67 5.25 9.25
C GLY A 312 28.18 5.40 9.34
N TYR A 313 28.75 5.01 10.47
CA TYR A 313 30.20 5.11 10.74
C TYR A 313 30.97 3.85 10.34
N PHE A 314 30.36 2.69 10.55
CA PHE A 314 30.92 1.38 10.24
C PHE A 314 29.77 0.37 10.18
N PRO A 315 29.97 -0.81 9.57
CA PRO A 315 28.93 -1.83 9.49
C PRO A 315 28.54 -2.36 10.88
N VAL A 316 27.26 -2.27 11.22
CA VAL A 316 26.73 -2.75 12.53
C VAL A 316 25.68 -3.86 12.41
N GLN A 317 25.18 -4.11 11.21
CA GLN A 317 24.19 -5.15 10.94
C GLN A 317 24.80 -6.27 10.09
N PHE A 318 24.48 -7.52 10.46
CA PHE A 318 25.02 -8.73 9.83
C PHE A 318 23.92 -9.62 9.23
N ASN A 319 22.75 -9.03 8.98
CA ASN A 319 21.64 -9.71 8.36
C ASN A 319 22.01 -10.18 6.94
N LYS A 320 21.55 -11.38 6.59
CA LYS A 320 21.69 -12.00 5.26
C LYS A 320 20.51 -11.70 4.35
N GLY A 321 19.37 -11.32 4.93
CA GLY A 321 18.22 -10.78 4.23
C GLY A 321 17.80 -9.47 4.88
N GLU A 322 17.30 -8.53 4.09
CA GLU A 322 16.78 -7.28 4.61
C GLU A 322 15.56 -6.80 3.81
N HIS A 323 14.84 -5.84 4.38
CA HIS A 323 13.70 -5.20 3.75
C HIS A 323 13.77 -3.68 4.00
N GLY A 324 12.89 -2.92 3.35
CA GLY A 324 12.92 -1.45 3.38
C GLY A 324 13.46 -0.83 2.09
N PHE A 325 13.56 -1.61 1.03
CA PHE A 325 13.94 -1.16 -0.31
C PHE A 325 12.77 -0.43 -1.00
N ASP A 326 12.96 -0.05 -2.27
CA ASP A 326 11.90 0.52 -3.08
C ASP A 326 10.71 -0.44 -3.14
N ASN A 327 9.51 0.05 -2.85
CA ASN A 327 8.31 -0.77 -2.90
C ASN A 327 7.95 -1.22 -4.33
N GLY A 328 8.65 -0.74 -5.36
CA GLY A 328 8.61 -1.21 -6.73
C GLY A 328 9.25 -2.59 -6.93
N ASP A 329 10.23 -2.96 -6.09
CA ASP A 329 10.98 -4.21 -6.21
C ASP A 329 10.09 -5.43 -5.96
N MET A 330 10.26 -6.46 -6.79
CA MET A 330 9.50 -7.71 -6.64
C MET A 330 9.79 -8.40 -5.31
N ASP A 331 11.01 -8.26 -4.80
CA ASP A 331 11.41 -8.86 -3.54
C ASP A 331 10.69 -8.22 -2.34
N MET A 332 10.18 -6.99 -2.48
CA MET A 332 9.43 -6.31 -1.43
C MET A 332 7.93 -6.63 -1.43
N LYS A 333 7.44 -7.41 -2.40
CA LYS A 333 6.00 -7.70 -2.52
C LYS A 333 5.59 -8.80 -1.55
N PRO A 334 4.61 -8.56 -0.65
CA PRO A 334 4.03 -9.62 0.14
C PRO A 334 2.98 -10.42 -0.64
N PHE A 335 2.66 -11.61 -0.12
CA PHE A 335 1.57 -12.44 -0.62
C PHE A 335 0.20 -11.96 -0.11
N PHE A 336 -0.88 -12.41 -0.75
CA PHE A 336 -2.26 -12.20 -0.28
C PHE A 336 -3.17 -13.38 -0.61
N ARG A 337 -3.88 -13.89 0.40
CA ARG A 337 -4.93 -14.89 0.28
C ARG A 337 -6.12 -14.49 1.15
N ALA A 338 -7.35 -14.76 0.71
CA ALA A 338 -8.54 -14.50 1.49
C ALA A 338 -9.59 -15.59 1.30
N VAL A 339 -10.30 -15.98 2.36
CA VAL A 339 -11.35 -17.01 2.32
C VAL A 339 -12.48 -16.66 3.29
N GLY A 340 -13.70 -17.06 2.96
CA GLY A 340 -14.88 -16.83 3.79
C GLY A 340 -16.12 -16.49 2.96
N PRO A 341 -17.28 -16.34 3.60
CA PRO A 341 -18.57 -16.18 2.92
C PRO A 341 -18.67 -14.91 2.05
N ALA A 342 -17.86 -13.87 2.31
CA ALA A 342 -17.85 -12.66 1.50
C ALA A 342 -17.02 -12.82 0.21
N PHE A 343 -16.10 -13.76 0.16
CA PHE A 343 -15.13 -13.92 -0.94
C PHE A 343 -15.60 -14.94 -1.97
N ARG A 344 -15.24 -14.72 -3.24
CA ARG A 344 -15.36 -15.74 -4.28
C ARG A 344 -14.38 -16.88 -3.99
N SER A 345 -14.71 -18.08 -4.48
CA SER A 345 -13.85 -19.26 -4.39
C SER A 345 -13.16 -19.53 -5.74
N GLY A 346 -11.94 -20.07 -5.67
CA GLY A 346 -11.13 -20.46 -6.81
C GLY A 346 -10.68 -19.29 -7.69
N LEU A 347 -10.61 -18.07 -7.13
CA LEU A 347 -10.32 -16.87 -7.91
C LEU A 347 -8.87 -16.42 -7.71
N GLU A 348 -8.08 -16.47 -8.78
CA GLU A 348 -6.83 -15.75 -8.86
C GLU A 348 -7.03 -14.34 -9.44
N VAL A 349 -6.41 -13.35 -8.82
CA VAL A 349 -6.50 -11.94 -9.22
C VAL A 349 -5.12 -11.34 -9.47
N GLY A 350 -5.09 -10.27 -10.27
CA GLY A 350 -3.89 -9.47 -10.49
C GLY A 350 -3.43 -8.74 -9.22
N PRO A 351 -2.26 -8.09 -9.28
CA PRO A 351 -1.72 -7.36 -8.14
C PRO A 351 -2.53 -6.11 -7.79
N PHE A 352 -2.49 -5.72 -6.52
CA PHE A 352 -3.09 -4.48 -6.00
C PHE A 352 -2.29 -3.95 -4.80
N GLU A 353 -2.56 -2.74 -4.33
CA GLU A 353 -1.85 -2.13 -3.20
C GLU A 353 -2.48 -2.48 -1.85
N THR A 354 -1.65 -2.70 -0.82
CA THR A 354 -2.11 -3.07 0.54
C THR A 354 -3.01 -2.00 1.17
N VAL A 355 -2.88 -0.73 0.76
CA VAL A 355 -3.71 0.39 1.21
C VAL A 355 -5.21 0.16 0.95
N HIS A 356 -5.57 -0.68 -0.02
CA HIS A 356 -6.97 -1.01 -0.32
C HIS A 356 -7.59 -2.06 0.61
N ILE A 357 -6.79 -2.75 1.43
CA ILE A 357 -7.26 -3.82 2.33
C ILE A 357 -8.17 -3.24 3.42
N TYR A 358 -7.88 -2.05 3.96
CA TYR A 358 -8.76 -1.38 4.93
C TYR A 358 -10.18 -1.18 4.37
N ALA A 359 -10.31 -0.60 3.18
CA ALA A 359 -11.61 -0.37 2.55
C ALA A 359 -12.36 -1.69 2.27
N LEU A 360 -11.64 -2.75 1.91
CA LEU A 360 -12.19 -4.10 1.77
C LEU A 360 -12.75 -4.62 3.10
N MET A 361 -11.98 -4.54 4.18
CA MET A 361 -12.39 -5.01 5.50
C MET A 361 -13.60 -4.24 6.03
N CYS A 362 -13.61 -2.90 5.90
CA CYS A 362 -14.77 -2.08 6.28
C CYS A 362 -16.03 -2.49 5.51
N HIS A 363 -15.90 -2.75 4.21
CA HIS A 363 -17.02 -3.20 3.38
C HIS A 363 -17.57 -4.56 3.85
N ILE A 364 -16.68 -5.52 4.14
CA ILE A 364 -17.09 -6.84 4.65
C ILE A 364 -17.82 -6.70 5.98
N LEU A 365 -17.31 -5.86 6.89
CA LEU A 365 -17.92 -5.59 8.20
C LEU A 365 -19.22 -4.76 8.12
N GLY A 366 -19.56 -4.20 6.95
CA GLY A 366 -20.72 -3.33 6.79
C GLY A 366 -20.59 -1.98 7.50
N ILE A 367 -19.35 -1.54 7.79
CA ILE A 367 -19.08 -0.26 8.46
C ILE A 367 -18.63 0.81 7.45
N ARG A 368 -18.90 2.06 7.77
CA ARG A 368 -18.40 3.19 6.99
C ARG A 368 -16.89 3.36 7.28
N PRO A 369 -16.02 3.30 6.27
CA PRO A 369 -14.60 3.56 6.49
C PRO A 369 -14.38 5.04 6.83
N GLU A 370 -13.41 5.31 7.69
CA GLU A 370 -12.89 6.65 7.92
C GLU A 370 -12.15 7.18 6.68
N ALA A 371 -11.78 8.46 6.68
CA ALA A 371 -11.00 9.04 5.57
C ALA A 371 -9.70 8.26 5.38
N ASN A 372 -9.50 7.69 4.18
CA ASN A 372 -8.39 6.83 3.82
C ASN A 372 -8.09 6.94 2.31
N ASP A 373 -6.93 6.43 1.90
CA ASP A 373 -6.46 6.44 0.50
C ASP A 373 -6.85 5.15 -0.25
N GLY A 374 -7.38 4.16 0.46
CA GLY A 374 -7.86 2.90 -0.08
C GLY A 374 -9.16 3.02 -0.90
N HIS A 375 -9.30 2.15 -1.91
CA HIS A 375 -10.48 2.12 -2.76
C HIS A 375 -11.05 0.70 -2.88
N LEU A 376 -12.30 0.52 -2.45
CA LEU A 376 -13.01 -0.76 -2.58
C LEU A 376 -13.06 -1.24 -4.04
N ASN A 377 -13.09 -0.36 -5.03
CA ASN A 377 -13.13 -0.76 -6.44
C ASN A 377 -11.90 -1.60 -6.85
N ALA A 378 -10.76 -1.43 -6.19
CA ALA A 378 -9.57 -2.23 -6.44
C ALA A 378 -9.74 -3.70 -6.03
N THR A 379 -10.61 -3.99 -5.05
CA THR A 379 -10.78 -5.32 -4.45
C THR A 379 -12.22 -5.87 -4.56
N ARG A 380 -13.19 -5.07 -5.01
CA ARG A 380 -14.61 -5.44 -5.12
C ARG A 380 -14.83 -6.70 -5.95
N HIS A 381 -14.02 -6.92 -6.98
CA HIS A 381 -14.12 -8.07 -7.85
C HIS A 381 -13.78 -9.41 -7.15
N MET A 382 -13.16 -9.35 -5.97
CA MET A 382 -12.87 -10.52 -5.11
C MET A 382 -14.12 -11.00 -4.36
N LEU A 383 -15.16 -10.16 -4.24
CA LEU A 383 -16.33 -10.44 -3.41
C LEU A 383 -17.45 -11.16 -4.19
N VAL A 384 -18.23 -11.97 -3.48
CA VAL A 384 -19.47 -12.57 -4.01
C VAL A 384 -20.44 -11.46 -4.40
N GLY A 385 -21.02 -11.54 -5.60
CA GLY A 385 -21.87 -10.47 -6.14
C GLY A 385 -21.11 -9.19 -6.57
N GLY A 386 -19.80 -9.12 -6.33
CA GLY A 386 -18.91 -8.02 -6.72
C GLY A 386 -18.56 -7.99 -8.20
N GLY A 387 -19.54 -8.16 -9.11
CA GLY A 387 -19.31 -7.98 -10.55
C GLY A 387 -18.66 -6.63 -10.86
N PRO A 388 -18.05 -6.44 -12.05
CA PRO A 388 -17.50 -5.14 -12.44
C PRO A 388 -18.57 -4.09 -12.15
N ALA A 389 -18.20 -3.04 -11.42
CA ALA A 389 -19.13 -2.00 -11.03
C ALA A 389 -19.93 -1.62 -12.28
N ARG A 390 -21.23 -1.91 -12.28
CA ARG A 390 -22.12 -1.23 -13.23
C ARG A 390 -21.86 0.23 -12.93
N GLU A 391 -21.32 0.96 -13.91
CA GLU A 391 -21.13 2.40 -13.81
C GLU A 391 -22.40 2.96 -13.17
N GLU A 392 -22.34 3.32 -11.89
CA GLU A 392 -23.44 4.00 -11.25
C GLU A 392 -23.73 5.20 -12.16
N GLU A 393 -25.00 5.41 -12.48
CA GLU A 393 -25.46 6.42 -13.43
C GLU A 393 -25.25 7.87 -12.91
N GLY A 394 -24.05 8.21 -12.42
CA GLY A 394 -23.53 9.58 -12.31
C GLY A 394 -23.07 10.15 -13.67
N GLY A 395 -23.06 9.34 -14.73
CA GLY A 395 -22.65 9.73 -16.10
C GLY A 395 -23.61 10.66 -16.86
N GLY A 396 -24.72 11.10 -16.25
CA GLY A 396 -25.69 12.01 -16.86
C GLY A 396 -25.08 13.37 -17.25
N GLY A 397 -24.12 13.88 -16.49
CA GLY A 397 -23.43 15.16 -16.77
C GLY A 397 -22.45 15.06 -17.93
N GLU A 398 -21.56 14.07 -17.89
CA GLU A 398 -20.44 13.98 -18.83
C GLU A 398 -20.87 13.48 -20.23
N ARG A 399 -21.79 12.50 -20.31
CA ARG A 399 -22.39 12.09 -21.60
C ARG A 399 -23.21 13.24 -22.23
N ARG A 400 -23.90 14.06 -21.42
CA ARG A 400 -24.65 15.24 -21.89
C ARG A 400 -23.71 16.36 -22.33
N MET A 401 -22.56 16.54 -21.68
CA MET A 401 -21.51 17.50 -22.06
C MET A 401 -20.76 17.06 -23.33
N LYS A 402 -20.40 15.76 -23.46
CA LYS A 402 -19.82 15.16 -24.68
C LYS A 402 -20.82 15.22 -25.86
N LYS A 403 -22.12 14.92 -25.66
CA LYS A 403 -23.19 15.13 -26.68
C LYS A 403 -23.36 16.61 -27.04
N LYS A 404 -23.35 17.55 -26.08
CA LYS A 404 -23.40 19.00 -26.34
C LYS A 404 -22.18 19.50 -27.12
N LYS A 405 -20.95 19.06 -26.78
CA LYS A 405 -19.71 19.38 -27.51
C LYS A 405 -19.75 18.81 -28.95
N LYS A 406 -20.24 17.58 -29.15
CA LYS A 406 -20.41 16.94 -30.48
C LYS A 406 -21.47 17.68 -31.33
N LYS A 407 -22.60 18.10 -30.74
CA LYS A 407 -23.62 18.95 -31.39
C LYS A 407 -23.06 20.34 -31.75
N LYS A 408 -22.28 21.00 -30.86
CA LYS A 408 -21.60 22.28 -31.16
C LYS A 408 -20.58 22.14 -32.30
N LYS A 409 -19.76 21.07 -32.33
CA LYS A 409 -18.84 20.78 -33.46
C LYS A 409 -19.58 20.55 -34.77
N LYS A 410 -20.70 19.79 -34.77
CA LYS A 410 -21.54 19.60 -35.97
C LYS A 410 -22.18 20.91 -36.45
N LYS A 411 -22.70 21.77 -35.55
CA LYS A 411 -23.22 23.11 -35.91
C LYS A 411 -22.13 24.03 -36.48
N LYS A 412 -20.92 24.05 -35.91
CA LYS A 412 -19.76 24.81 -36.46
C LYS A 412 -19.37 24.31 -37.86
N LYS A 413 -19.31 22.98 -38.08
CA LYS A 413 -19.04 22.40 -39.43
C LYS A 413 -20.14 22.78 -40.44
N LYS A 414 -21.43 22.73 -40.08
CA LYS A 414 -22.53 23.18 -40.96
C LYS A 414 -22.45 24.67 -41.29
N LYS A 415 -22.14 25.55 -40.31
CA LYS A 415 -21.93 26.99 -40.55
C LYS A 415 -20.73 27.25 -41.48
N LYS A 416 -19.59 26.55 -41.31
CA LYS A 416 -18.44 26.65 -42.23
C LYS A 416 -18.79 26.19 -43.66
N LYS A 417 -19.55 25.09 -43.82
CA LYS A 417 -20.03 24.64 -45.15
C LYS A 417 -20.98 25.66 -45.81
N LYS A 418 -21.92 26.27 -45.05
CA LYS A 418 -22.79 27.34 -45.57
C LYS A 418 -21.99 28.60 -45.97
N LYS A 419 -20.99 29.02 -45.19
CA LYS A 419 -20.09 30.13 -45.57
C LYS A 419 -19.28 29.83 -46.84
N LYS A 420 -18.75 28.61 -46.99
CA LYS A 420 -18.06 28.19 -48.23
C LYS A 420 -19.00 28.18 -49.44
N LYS A 421 -20.25 27.69 -49.31
CA LYS A 421 -21.26 27.77 -50.38
C LYS A 421 -21.63 29.21 -50.75
N LYS A 422 -21.80 30.11 -49.77
CA LYS A 422 -22.03 31.55 -50.05
C LYS A 422 -20.84 32.21 -50.75
N LYS A 423 -19.59 31.91 -50.36
CA LYS A 423 -18.38 32.39 -51.07
C LYS A 423 -18.30 31.86 -52.51
N LYS A 424 -18.63 30.58 -52.75
CA LYS A 424 -18.70 30.02 -54.12
C LYS A 424 -19.80 30.68 -54.97
N LYS A 425 -20.98 30.96 -54.40
CA LYS A 425 -22.04 31.70 -55.10
C LYS A 425 -21.63 33.15 -55.42
N LYS A 426 -20.97 33.86 -54.49
CA LYS A 426 -20.43 35.22 -54.77
C LYS A 426 -19.35 35.20 -55.86
N LYS A 427 -18.46 34.21 -55.88
CA LYS A 427 -17.47 34.06 -56.98
C LYS A 427 -18.13 33.75 -58.33
N LYS A 428 -19.17 32.91 -58.37
CA LYS A 428 -19.93 32.67 -59.61
C LYS A 428 -20.69 33.90 -60.10
N LYS A 429 -21.20 34.75 -59.20
CA LYS A 429 -21.89 36.00 -59.60
C LYS A 429 -20.90 37.03 -60.18
N LYS A 430 -19.75 37.23 -59.54
CA LYS A 430 -18.67 38.09 -60.08
C LYS A 430 -18.10 37.57 -61.42
N GLY A 431 -18.08 36.26 -61.63
CA GLY A 431 -17.66 35.67 -62.91
C GLY A 431 -18.71 35.75 -64.03
N LYS A 432 -19.98 36.06 -63.70
CA LYS A 432 -21.02 36.37 -64.69
C LYS A 432 -21.02 37.86 -65.05
N GLU A 433 -20.90 38.74 -64.06
CA GLU A 433 -20.78 40.19 -64.26
C GLU A 433 -19.49 40.54 -65.07
N GLY A 434 -18.39 39.78 -64.89
CA GLY A 434 -17.18 39.94 -65.70
C GLY A 434 -17.21 39.28 -67.10
N LYS A 435 -18.27 38.53 -67.43
CA LYS A 435 -18.52 38.02 -68.79
C LYS A 435 -19.48 38.94 -69.56
N GLU A 436 -20.51 39.46 -68.90
CA GLU A 436 -21.40 40.48 -69.48
C GLU A 436 -20.65 41.79 -69.80
N GLY A 437 -19.69 42.21 -68.96
CA GLY A 437 -18.83 43.36 -69.27
C GLY A 437 -17.79 43.15 -70.38
N LYS A 438 -17.51 41.89 -70.79
CA LYS A 438 -16.62 41.59 -71.92
C LYS A 438 -17.35 41.42 -73.25
N GLU A 439 -18.64 41.07 -73.21
CA GLU A 439 -19.49 41.03 -74.41
C GLU A 439 -20.00 42.44 -74.79
N GLU A 440 -20.07 43.39 -73.84
CA GLU A 440 -20.41 44.80 -74.11
C GLU A 440 -19.21 45.63 -74.64
N GLU A 441 -17.96 45.20 -74.39
CA GLU A 441 -16.74 45.84 -74.91
C GLU A 441 -16.36 45.34 -76.33
N ASP A 442 -16.71 44.09 -76.67
CA ASP A 442 -16.54 43.54 -78.04
C ASP A 442 -17.64 43.99 -79.02
N GLY A 443 -18.82 44.39 -78.50
CA GLY A 443 -19.92 44.96 -79.31
C GLY A 443 -19.73 46.43 -79.69
N ARG A 444 -18.81 47.16 -79.05
CA ARG A 444 -18.45 48.57 -79.39
C ARG A 444 -17.23 48.71 -80.31
N ARG A 445 -16.67 47.58 -80.80
CA ARG A 445 -15.61 47.55 -81.82
C ARG A 445 -16.09 47.00 -83.18
N ARG A 446 -17.41 46.83 -83.36
CA ARG A 446 -18.06 46.55 -84.64
C ARG A 446 -19.33 47.39 -84.79
N ASN A 447 -19.12 48.70 -84.92
CA ASN A 447 -19.85 49.62 -85.78
C ASN A 447 -19.11 50.95 -85.83
#